data_AF-A0A949S2C4-F1
#
_entry.id   AF-A0A949S2C4-F1
#
_cell.length_a   1.000
_cell.length_b   1.000
_cell.length_c   1.000
_cell.angle_alpha   90.00
_cell.angle_beta   90.00
_cell.angle_gamma   90.00
#
_symmetry.space_group_name_H-M   'P 1'
#
loop_
_entity.id
_entity.type
_entity.pdbx_description
1 polymer ?
#
loop_
_entity_poly.entity_id
_entity_poly.type
_entity_poly.pdbx_seq_one_letter_code
_entity_poly.pdbx_strand_id
1 'polypeptide(L)'
;MLDFKSEKALFKYVTSHKQDESISIKKILEKNKLSTINIGELLAKLKIISTNILLIDSRSEKEYDESHIPCSINFPILNNLERHYTGLIYKKYSSSAAVKLAIDFAEPKREILKEFLIKNNAANKNIYTYCWRGGGRSGYLSKMIFDAGYESEILSGGFKSYRRVVNNFFSAVEFPYRLLEIFGNTGCGKSEILKKASEEIPVIDLEYAARHFSSLLGHIPYQLKGYPKILNQSVFENNLFSQIYFNKNINNENKNICFLIEGESRRVGDFNIPLALFKKLQTAPCIQIVCSLENRIKRIVNDYFGSDLSGIEPMIKIMKEKEKYFKQQLSNRIHDKLIYLLENKRVEEFTEIMIKNYYDKKYKDKGKKPLSVISSDNLNNAVKEIIHIYSNL
;
A
#
# COMPACT_ATOMS: atom_id res chain seq x y z
N MET A 1 -25.59 8.05 20.22
CA MET A 1 -25.06 7.02 19.29
C MET A 1 -25.71 5.69 19.66
N LEU A 2 -26.23 4.93 18.70
CA LEU A 2 -26.74 3.58 18.97
C LEU A 2 -25.55 2.69 19.36
N ASP A 3 -25.44 2.35 20.65
CA ASP A 3 -24.38 1.49 21.17
C ASP A 3 -24.99 0.15 21.61
N PHE A 4 -24.75 -0.89 20.81
CA PHE A 4 -25.21 -2.24 21.14
C PHE A 4 -24.26 -2.86 22.16
N LYS A 5 -24.43 -2.52 23.43
CA LYS A 5 -23.64 -3.05 24.56
C LYS A 5 -23.78 -4.56 24.78
N SER A 6 -24.68 -5.24 24.05
CA SER A 6 -24.88 -6.69 24.11
C SER A 6 -25.60 -7.21 22.87
N GLU A 7 -25.43 -8.51 22.56
CA GLU A 7 -26.20 -9.20 21.51
C GLU A 7 -27.72 -9.14 21.76
N LYS A 8 -28.15 -9.03 23.03
CA LYS A 8 -29.56 -8.88 23.42
C LYS A 8 -30.15 -7.56 22.92
N ALA A 9 -29.38 -6.46 22.96
CA ALA A 9 -29.80 -5.17 22.44
C ALA A 9 -29.91 -5.19 20.90
N LEU A 10 -28.97 -5.86 20.24
CA LEU A 10 -28.98 -6.06 18.79
C LEU A 10 -30.20 -6.90 18.37
N PHE A 11 -30.49 -7.99 19.10
CA PHE A 11 -31.63 -8.85 18.83
C PHE A 11 -32.96 -8.10 19.01
N LYS A 12 -33.08 -7.28 20.06
CA LYS A 12 -34.27 -6.45 20.29
C LYS A 12 -34.52 -5.47 19.14
N TYR A 13 -33.46 -4.82 18.63
CA TYR A 13 -33.54 -3.94 17.47
C TYR A 13 -34.00 -4.67 16.21
N VAL A 14 -33.44 -5.86 15.96
CA VAL A 14 -33.84 -6.71 14.83
C VAL A 14 -35.31 -7.09 14.93
N THR A 15 -35.79 -7.52 16.10
CA THR A 15 -37.19 -7.93 16.28
C THR A 15 -38.17 -6.80 16.08
N SER A 16 -37.83 -5.56 16.47
CA SER A 16 -38.72 -4.40 16.30
C SER A 16 -38.76 -3.86 14.87
N HIS A 17 -37.80 -4.24 14.01
CA HIS A 17 -37.70 -3.73 12.63
C HIS A 17 -37.69 -4.84 11.57
N LYS A 18 -38.02 -6.08 11.96
CA LYS A 18 -37.91 -7.27 11.10
C LYS A 18 -38.91 -7.27 9.94
N GLN A 19 -40.04 -6.58 10.08
CA GLN A 19 -41.20 -6.65 9.18
C GLN A 19 -41.41 -5.41 8.31
N ASP A 20 -40.56 -4.38 8.39
CA ASP A 20 -40.73 -3.20 7.54
C ASP A 20 -40.06 -3.41 6.16
N GLU A 21 -40.76 -4.14 5.29
CA GLU A 21 -40.37 -4.36 3.88
C GLU A 21 -40.46 -3.08 3.02
N SER A 22 -41.00 -1.98 3.56
CA SER A 22 -41.04 -0.69 2.87
C SER A 22 -39.65 -0.04 2.78
N ILE A 23 -38.75 -0.36 3.72
CA ILE A 23 -37.39 0.21 3.80
C ILE A 23 -36.47 -0.55 2.84
N SER A 24 -36.35 0.00 1.63
CA SER A 24 -35.41 -0.46 0.63
C SER A 24 -34.46 0.67 0.24
N ILE A 25 -33.16 0.40 0.33
CA ILE A 25 -32.14 1.35 -0.15
C ILE A 25 -32.36 1.67 -1.63
N LYS A 26 -32.84 0.71 -2.43
CA LYS A 26 -33.14 0.94 -3.85
C LYS A 26 -34.24 1.98 -4.03
N LYS A 27 -35.34 1.88 -3.28
CA LYS A 27 -36.44 2.88 -3.30
C LYS A 27 -35.99 4.26 -2.83
N ILE A 28 -35.09 4.33 -1.85
CA ILE A 28 -34.52 5.59 -1.35
C ILE A 28 -33.63 6.24 -2.43
N LEU A 29 -32.83 5.44 -3.12
CA LEU A 29 -31.92 5.92 -4.15
C LEU A 29 -32.62 6.23 -5.47
N GLU A 30 -33.69 5.50 -5.85
CA GLU A 30 -34.49 5.74 -7.08
C GLU A 30 -35.08 7.15 -7.16
N LYS A 31 -35.35 7.79 -6.01
CA LYS A 31 -35.83 9.17 -5.96
C LYS A 31 -34.75 10.20 -6.33
N ASN A 32 -33.48 9.81 -6.32
CA ASN A 32 -32.36 10.66 -6.65
C ASN A 32 -31.79 10.19 -8.00
N LYS A 33 -31.69 11.08 -9.00
CA LYS A 33 -31.02 10.75 -10.27
C LYS A 33 -29.51 10.65 -10.05
N LEU A 34 -29.05 9.54 -9.47
CA LEU A 34 -27.64 9.31 -9.18
C LEU A 34 -26.92 8.90 -10.47
N SER A 35 -25.93 9.69 -10.87
CA SER A 35 -25.04 9.40 -11.98
C SER A 35 -23.99 8.37 -11.58
N THR A 36 -23.47 7.64 -12.57
CA THR A 36 -22.43 6.64 -12.35
C THR A 36 -21.31 6.76 -13.36
N ILE A 37 -20.08 6.49 -12.92
CA ILE A 37 -18.88 6.42 -13.76
C ILE A 37 -18.34 4.99 -13.79
N ASN A 38 -17.80 4.55 -14.93
CA ASN A 38 -17.09 3.26 -14.98
C ASN A 38 -15.61 3.40 -14.57
N ILE A 39 -14.97 2.28 -14.25
CA ILE A 39 -13.59 2.33 -13.76
C ILE A 39 -12.57 2.83 -14.79
N GLY A 40 -12.78 2.56 -16.08
CA GLY A 40 -11.88 3.02 -17.14
C GLY A 40 -11.89 4.54 -17.26
N GLU A 41 -13.09 5.13 -17.30
CA GLU A 41 -13.28 6.58 -17.31
C GLU A 41 -12.73 7.25 -16.05
N LEU A 42 -13.00 6.69 -14.87
CA LEU A 42 -12.46 7.23 -13.62
C LEU A 42 -10.93 7.21 -13.62
N LEU A 43 -10.31 6.09 -14.02
CA LEU A 43 -8.85 5.98 -14.08
C LEU A 43 -8.23 6.91 -15.13
N ALA A 44 -8.92 7.18 -16.24
CA ALA A 44 -8.47 8.16 -17.23
C ALA A 44 -8.47 9.58 -16.66
N LYS A 45 -9.53 9.94 -15.90
CA LYS A 45 -9.62 11.22 -15.20
C LYS A 45 -8.58 11.38 -14.09
N LEU A 46 -8.28 10.31 -13.35
CA LEU A 46 -7.26 10.32 -12.29
C LEU A 46 -5.81 10.39 -12.82
N LYS A 47 -5.55 9.94 -14.05
CA LYS A 47 -4.22 10.01 -14.69
C LYS A 47 -3.79 11.42 -15.03
N ILE A 48 -4.75 12.25 -15.46
CA ILE A 48 -4.52 13.68 -15.59
C ILE A 48 -4.46 14.18 -14.15
N ILE A 49 -3.30 14.62 -13.68
CA ILE A 49 -3.10 15.23 -12.35
C ILE A 49 -3.94 16.52 -12.32
N SER A 50 -5.24 16.35 -12.23
CA SER A 50 -6.21 17.40 -12.14
C SER A 50 -6.52 17.51 -10.67
N THR A 51 -6.14 18.64 -10.09
CA THR A 51 -6.52 19.07 -8.74
C THR A 51 -8.05 19.17 -8.54
N ASN A 52 -8.82 18.87 -9.60
CA ASN A 52 -10.25 19.09 -9.72
C ASN A 52 -11.07 17.81 -9.48
N ILE A 53 -10.50 16.81 -8.78
CA ILE A 53 -11.19 15.56 -8.42
C ILE A 53 -11.21 15.39 -6.91
N LEU A 54 -12.38 15.05 -6.36
CA LEU A 54 -12.56 14.59 -4.99
C LEU A 54 -13.11 13.15 -5.03
N LEU A 55 -12.23 12.17 -4.83
CA LEU A 55 -12.61 10.76 -4.78
C LEU A 55 -12.82 10.34 -3.32
N ILE A 56 -14.05 9.94 -2.96
CA ILE A 56 -14.44 9.62 -1.59
C ILE A 56 -14.70 8.12 -1.45
N ASP A 57 -13.93 7.47 -0.57
CA ASP A 57 -14.18 6.08 -0.17
C ASP A 57 -15.18 6.05 0.99
N SER A 58 -16.35 5.46 0.75
CA SER A 58 -17.43 5.35 1.74
C SER A 58 -17.36 4.09 2.62
N ARG A 59 -16.30 3.28 2.50
CA ARG A 59 -16.08 2.07 3.30
C ARG A 59 -15.60 2.44 4.72
N SER A 60 -15.58 1.46 5.62
CA SER A 60 -15.07 1.69 6.98
C SER A 60 -13.57 2.03 6.97
N GLU A 61 -13.08 2.60 8.06
CA GLU A 61 -11.68 3.02 8.20
C GLU A 61 -10.75 1.83 7.98
N LYS A 62 -11.08 0.66 8.56
CA LYS A 62 -10.32 -0.57 8.36
C LYS A 62 -10.29 -1.00 6.90
N GLU A 63 -11.43 -1.01 6.20
CA GLU A 63 -11.48 -1.38 4.78
C GLU A 63 -10.62 -0.45 3.91
N TYR A 64 -10.54 0.84 4.27
CA TYR A 64 -9.73 1.86 3.58
C TYR A 64 -8.24 1.71 3.89
N ASP A 65 -7.87 1.55 5.16
CA ASP A 65 -6.49 1.38 5.63
C ASP A 65 -5.84 0.11 5.06
N GLU A 66 -6.64 -0.96 4.88
CA GLU A 66 -6.20 -2.20 4.24
C GLU A 66 -5.80 -1.97 2.79
N SER A 67 -6.62 -1.29 2.00
CA SER A 67 -6.36 -0.96 0.60
C SER A 67 -7.42 -0.01 0.07
N HIS A 68 -7.03 0.98 -0.72
CA HIS A 68 -7.94 1.94 -1.34
C HIS A 68 -7.47 2.33 -2.75
N ILE A 69 -8.36 3.00 -3.51
CA ILE A 69 -7.98 3.62 -4.78
C ILE A 69 -7.06 4.80 -4.46
N PRO A 70 -5.89 4.93 -5.13
CA PRO A 70 -4.99 6.06 -4.91
C PRO A 70 -5.70 7.41 -5.03
N CYS A 71 -5.25 8.38 -4.24
CA CYS A 71 -5.82 9.74 -4.14
C CYS A 71 -7.25 9.82 -3.55
N SER A 72 -7.85 8.70 -3.13
CA SER A 72 -9.12 8.77 -2.40
C SER A 72 -8.95 9.25 -0.96
N ILE A 73 -10.00 9.83 -0.40
CA ILE A 73 -10.10 10.22 1.01
C ILE A 73 -11.27 9.45 1.62
N ASN A 74 -11.09 8.92 2.83
CA ASN A 74 -12.13 8.13 3.49
C ASN A 74 -13.18 9.03 4.16
N PHE A 75 -14.45 8.80 3.84
CA PHE A 75 -15.60 9.28 4.60
C PHE A 75 -16.51 8.08 4.93
N PRO A 76 -16.30 7.41 6.08
CA PRO A 76 -17.00 6.17 6.38
C PRO A 76 -18.48 6.43 6.69
N ILE A 77 -19.35 6.01 5.77
CA ILE A 77 -20.81 5.99 6.01
C ILE A 77 -21.13 5.10 7.21
N LEU A 78 -20.37 4.01 7.38
CA LEU A 78 -20.36 3.18 8.57
C LEU A 78 -18.91 3.06 9.05
N ASN A 79 -18.63 3.45 10.29
CA ASN A 79 -17.35 3.19 10.92
C ASN A 79 -17.15 1.68 11.16
N ASN A 80 -15.97 1.27 11.61
CA ASN A 80 -15.64 -0.14 11.83
C ASN A 80 -16.67 -0.93 12.67
N LEU A 81 -17.18 -0.33 13.76
CA LEU A 81 -18.17 -0.98 14.64
C LEU A 81 -19.56 -1.02 14.00
N GLU A 82 -20.01 0.09 13.44
CA GLU A 82 -21.29 0.21 12.73
C GLU A 82 -21.36 -0.76 11.54
N ARG A 83 -20.25 -0.88 10.80
CA ARG A 83 -20.08 -1.80 9.67
C ARG A 83 -20.11 -3.26 10.13
N HIS A 84 -19.55 -3.56 11.30
CA HIS A 84 -19.61 -4.88 11.91
C HIS A 84 -21.05 -5.26 12.26
N TYR A 85 -21.76 -4.43 13.04
CA TYR A 85 -23.14 -4.68 13.45
C TYR A 85 -24.10 -4.79 12.26
N THR A 86 -24.01 -3.84 11.31
CA THR A 86 -24.83 -3.85 10.09
C THR A 86 -24.59 -5.13 9.29
N GLY A 87 -23.32 -5.54 9.14
CA GLY A 87 -22.96 -6.77 8.42
C GLY A 87 -23.45 -8.04 9.12
N LEU A 88 -23.42 -8.07 10.46
CA LEU A 88 -23.92 -9.16 11.26
C LEU A 88 -25.44 -9.31 11.09
N ILE A 89 -26.20 -8.20 11.16
CA ILE A 89 -27.65 -8.20 10.94
C ILE A 89 -28.01 -8.66 9.53
N TYR A 90 -27.31 -8.12 8.52
CA TYR A 90 -27.55 -8.45 7.14
C TYR A 90 -27.36 -9.95 6.86
N LYS A 91 -26.32 -10.56 7.46
CA LYS A 91 -25.99 -11.98 7.25
C LYS A 91 -26.87 -12.93 8.05
N LYS A 92 -27.17 -12.60 9.31
CA LYS A 92 -27.81 -13.54 10.26
C LYS A 92 -29.31 -13.36 10.42
N TYR A 93 -29.86 -12.17 10.13
CA TYR A 93 -31.22 -11.84 10.56
C TYR A 93 -32.12 -11.29 9.45
N SER A 94 -31.83 -10.08 8.94
CA SER A 94 -32.69 -9.43 7.94
C SER A 94 -31.96 -8.33 7.17
N SER A 95 -32.14 -8.31 5.86
CA SER A 95 -31.62 -7.26 4.99
C SER A 95 -32.27 -5.90 5.26
N SER A 96 -33.59 -5.85 5.47
CA SER A 96 -34.32 -4.58 5.70
C SER A 96 -33.89 -3.93 7.02
N ALA A 97 -33.82 -4.72 8.09
CA ALA A 97 -33.34 -4.25 9.39
C ALA A 97 -31.88 -3.74 9.34
N ALA A 98 -31.01 -4.41 8.56
CA ALA A 98 -29.64 -3.94 8.35
C ALA A 98 -29.57 -2.61 7.59
N VAL A 99 -30.41 -2.43 6.55
CA VAL A 99 -30.48 -1.17 5.80
C VAL A 99 -30.98 -0.04 6.71
N LYS A 100 -32.03 -0.29 7.50
CA LYS A 100 -32.55 0.67 8.47
C LYS A 100 -31.47 1.08 9.49
N LEU A 101 -30.75 0.10 10.04
CA LEU A 101 -29.66 0.39 10.97
C LEU A 101 -28.54 1.23 10.33
N ALA A 102 -28.16 0.90 9.09
CA ALA A 102 -27.15 1.65 8.37
C ALA A 102 -27.56 3.12 8.17
N ILE A 103 -28.84 3.37 7.88
CA ILE A 103 -29.40 4.72 7.74
C ILE A 103 -29.37 5.45 9.09
N ASP A 104 -29.81 4.79 10.16
CA ASP A 104 -29.81 5.39 11.50
C ASP A 104 -28.40 5.77 11.98
N PHE A 105 -27.37 5.03 11.55
CA PHE A 105 -25.96 5.40 11.77
C PHE A 105 -25.45 6.52 10.86
N ALA A 106 -25.92 6.59 9.62
CA ALA A 106 -25.44 7.53 8.62
C ALA A 106 -26.09 8.93 8.76
N GLU A 107 -27.37 9.00 9.14
CA GLU A 107 -28.14 10.25 9.26
C GLU A 107 -27.45 11.31 10.15
N PRO A 108 -26.97 10.99 11.36
CA PRO A 108 -26.29 11.96 12.22
C PRO A 108 -24.98 12.52 11.63
N LYS A 109 -24.43 11.92 10.57
CA LYS A 109 -23.15 12.32 9.97
C LYS A 109 -23.30 13.41 8.91
N ARG A 110 -24.51 13.93 8.65
CA ARG A 110 -24.77 14.96 7.62
C ARG A 110 -24.01 16.25 7.87
N GLU A 111 -23.99 16.75 9.10
CA GLU A 111 -23.27 17.99 9.41
C GLU A 111 -21.75 17.81 9.27
N ILE A 112 -21.22 16.67 9.75
CA ILE A 112 -19.80 16.30 9.58
C ILE A 112 -19.45 16.17 8.09
N LEU A 113 -20.37 15.65 7.26
CA LEU A 113 -20.18 15.59 5.81
C LEU A 113 -20.06 17.00 5.19
N LYS A 114 -20.89 17.95 5.60
CA LYS A 114 -20.80 19.33 5.08
C LYS A 114 -19.42 19.94 5.38
N GLU A 115 -18.95 19.82 6.62
CA GLU A 115 -17.61 20.26 7.01
C GLU A 115 -16.52 19.55 6.20
N PHE A 116 -16.66 18.23 6.00
CA PHE A 116 -15.75 17.44 5.19
C PHE A 116 -15.70 17.93 3.73
N LEU A 117 -16.84 18.23 3.11
CA LEU A 117 -16.92 18.72 1.74
C LEU A 117 -16.27 20.10 1.60
N ILE A 118 -16.55 21.01 2.53
CA ILE A 118 -15.95 22.35 2.57
C ILE A 118 -14.42 22.24 2.72
N LYS A 119 -13.95 21.47 3.71
CA LYS A 119 -12.52 21.26 3.98
C LYS A 119 -11.77 20.70 2.77
N ASN A 120 -12.42 19.87 1.96
CA ASN A 120 -11.83 19.24 0.79
C ASN A 120 -12.05 20.02 -0.52
N ASN A 121 -12.55 21.25 -0.43
CA ASN A 121 -12.82 22.15 -1.56
C ASN A 121 -13.75 21.51 -2.61
N ALA A 122 -14.82 20.84 -2.15
CA ALA A 122 -15.76 20.13 -3.01
C ALA A 122 -16.41 21.04 -4.07
N ALA A 123 -16.62 22.32 -3.78
CA ALA A 123 -17.23 23.28 -4.71
C ALA A 123 -16.44 23.48 -6.01
N ASN A 124 -15.14 23.18 -6.01
CA ASN A 124 -14.25 23.34 -7.16
C ASN A 124 -13.80 22.00 -7.75
N LYS A 125 -14.44 20.88 -7.38
CA LYS A 125 -14.02 19.54 -7.75
C LYS A 125 -15.19 18.68 -8.21
N ASN A 126 -14.92 17.83 -9.19
CA ASN A 126 -15.81 16.73 -9.54
C ASN A 126 -15.74 15.67 -8.44
N ILE A 127 -16.88 15.35 -7.84
CA ILE A 127 -16.96 14.42 -6.72
C ILE A 127 -17.29 13.02 -7.22
N TYR A 128 -16.49 12.04 -6.83
CA TYR A 128 -16.75 10.64 -7.11
C TYR A 128 -16.82 9.87 -5.81
N THR A 129 -17.81 8.99 -5.66
CA THR A 129 -17.93 8.15 -4.47
C THR A 129 -17.83 6.68 -4.83
N TYR A 130 -17.26 5.89 -3.93
CA TYR A 130 -17.26 4.44 -4.09
C TYR A 130 -17.40 3.73 -2.75
N CYS A 131 -17.92 2.51 -2.82
CA CYS A 131 -17.83 1.54 -1.73
C CYS A 131 -17.28 0.24 -2.30
N TRP A 132 -17.39 -0.89 -1.59
CA TRP A 132 -16.87 -2.18 -2.07
C TRP A 132 -17.42 -2.58 -3.46
N ARG A 133 -18.71 -2.34 -3.74
CA ARG A 133 -19.40 -2.77 -4.98
C ARG A 133 -20.15 -1.66 -5.72
N GLY A 134 -20.05 -0.40 -5.29
CA GLY A 134 -20.84 0.69 -5.86
C GLY A 134 -22.33 0.58 -5.56
N GLY A 135 -22.69 0.04 -4.39
CA GLY A 135 -24.07 -0.20 -3.96
C GLY A 135 -24.54 0.81 -2.90
N GLY A 136 -25.32 0.34 -1.93
CA GLY A 136 -26.06 1.19 -0.99
C GLY A 136 -25.24 2.21 -0.19
N ARG A 137 -24.00 1.89 0.21
CA ARG A 137 -23.16 2.82 1.00
C ARG A 137 -22.76 4.07 0.20
N SER A 138 -22.19 3.88 -0.98
CA SER A 138 -21.82 4.99 -1.86
C SER A 138 -23.04 5.71 -2.41
N GLY A 139 -24.13 4.98 -2.69
CA GLY A 139 -25.40 5.60 -3.06
C GLY A 139 -25.96 6.52 -1.97
N TYR A 140 -25.94 6.07 -0.72
CA TYR A 140 -26.41 6.88 0.40
C TYR A 140 -25.53 8.11 0.64
N LEU A 141 -24.21 7.94 0.55
CA LEU A 141 -23.28 9.08 0.59
C LEU A 141 -23.58 10.09 -0.51
N SER A 142 -23.78 9.62 -1.75
CA SER A 142 -24.10 10.49 -2.89
C SER A 142 -25.41 11.25 -2.69
N LYS A 143 -26.44 10.62 -2.10
CA LYS A 143 -27.65 11.34 -1.62
C LYS A 143 -27.30 12.42 -0.61
N MET A 144 -26.52 12.11 0.42
CA MET A 144 -26.16 13.10 1.45
C MET A 144 -25.37 14.28 0.87
N ILE A 145 -24.52 14.02 -0.12
CA ILE A 145 -23.77 15.05 -0.88
C ILE A 145 -24.75 15.93 -1.69
N PHE A 146 -25.73 15.32 -2.35
CA PHE A 146 -26.79 16.03 -3.06
C PHE A 146 -27.64 16.91 -2.13
N ASP A 147 -28.05 16.39 -0.98
CA ASP A 147 -28.79 17.16 0.04
C ASP A 147 -27.97 18.35 0.58
N ALA A 148 -26.63 18.27 0.51
CA ALA A 148 -25.72 19.36 0.89
C ALA A 148 -25.45 20.36 -0.24
N GLY A 149 -26.09 20.20 -1.41
CA GLY A 149 -25.98 21.11 -2.55
C GLY A 149 -24.87 20.80 -3.55
N TYR A 150 -24.31 19.58 -3.53
CA TYR A 150 -23.24 19.16 -4.44
C TYR A 150 -23.65 17.98 -5.32
N GLU A 151 -23.06 17.86 -6.51
CA GLU A 151 -23.24 16.70 -7.38
C GLU A 151 -22.12 15.69 -7.20
N SER A 152 -22.43 14.40 -7.34
CA SER A 152 -21.42 13.34 -7.31
C SER A 152 -21.79 12.17 -8.20
N GLU A 153 -20.77 11.51 -8.77
CA GLU A 153 -20.93 10.27 -9.53
C GLU A 153 -20.49 9.06 -8.71
N ILE A 154 -21.21 7.93 -8.83
CA ILE A 154 -20.86 6.69 -8.14
C ILE A 154 -20.01 5.80 -9.04
N LEU A 155 -18.87 5.32 -8.54
CA LEU A 155 -18.07 4.32 -9.25
C LEU A 155 -18.84 3.00 -9.37
N SER A 156 -19.23 2.67 -10.60
CA SER A 156 -19.91 1.41 -10.93
C SER A 156 -19.00 0.22 -10.61
N GLY A 157 -19.55 -0.75 -9.86
CA GLY A 157 -18.82 -1.91 -9.36
C GLY A 157 -17.84 -1.60 -8.21
N GLY A 158 -17.69 -0.35 -7.79
CA GLY A 158 -16.92 0.09 -6.62
C GLY A 158 -15.45 -0.33 -6.62
N PHE A 159 -14.86 -0.46 -5.43
CA PHE A 159 -13.46 -0.90 -5.28
C PHE A 159 -13.20 -2.27 -5.93
N LYS A 160 -14.21 -3.14 -6.00
CA LYS A 160 -14.11 -4.43 -6.70
C LYS A 160 -13.85 -4.26 -8.21
N SER A 161 -14.43 -3.25 -8.87
CA SER A 161 -14.15 -3.01 -10.29
C SER A 161 -12.71 -2.56 -10.51
N TYR A 162 -12.20 -1.68 -9.65
CA TYR A 162 -10.78 -1.31 -9.61
C TYR A 162 -9.86 -2.51 -9.37
N ARG A 163 -10.16 -3.38 -8.39
CA ARG A 163 -9.39 -4.61 -8.15
C ARG A 163 -9.33 -5.54 -9.37
N ARG A 164 -10.38 -5.60 -10.19
CA ARG A 164 -10.33 -6.37 -11.45
C ARG A 164 -9.32 -5.78 -12.43
N VAL A 165 -9.22 -4.45 -12.52
CA VAL A 165 -8.19 -3.80 -13.36
C VAL A 165 -6.79 -4.18 -12.90
N VAL A 166 -6.51 -4.09 -11.59
CA VAL A 166 -5.22 -4.49 -11.00
C VAL A 166 -4.89 -5.95 -11.32
N ASN A 167 -5.85 -6.86 -11.09
CA ASN A 167 -5.65 -8.29 -11.34
C ASN A 167 -5.39 -8.56 -12.82
N ASN A 168 -6.14 -7.93 -13.72
CA ASN A 168 -5.99 -8.11 -15.17
C ASN A 168 -4.62 -7.60 -15.64
N PHE A 169 -4.15 -6.46 -15.11
CA PHE A 169 -2.84 -5.91 -15.43
C PHE A 169 -1.70 -6.90 -15.12
N PHE A 170 -1.75 -7.55 -13.95
CA PHE A 170 -0.71 -8.51 -13.54
C PHE A 170 -0.90 -9.93 -14.06
N SER A 171 -2.09 -10.23 -14.60
CA SER A 171 -2.41 -11.51 -15.25
C SER A 171 -2.11 -11.50 -16.76
N ALA A 172 -1.69 -10.36 -17.32
CA ALA A 172 -1.20 -10.27 -18.68
C ALA A 172 -0.02 -11.22 -18.91
N VAL A 173 0.10 -11.76 -20.12
CA VAL A 173 1.17 -12.70 -20.50
C VAL A 173 2.55 -12.05 -20.35
N GLU A 174 2.64 -10.77 -20.74
CA GLU A 174 3.86 -9.99 -20.70
C GLU A 174 3.65 -8.69 -19.93
N PHE A 175 4.69 -8.26 -19.21
CA PHE A 175 4.69 -6.96 -18.57
C PHE A 175 4.91 -5.86 -19.63
N PRO A 176 4.04 -4.84 -19.71
CA PRO A 176 3.98 -3.95 -20.87
C PRO A 176 5.11 -2.91 -20.93
N TYR A 177 5.96 -2.80 -19.90
CA TYR A 177 6.99 -1.77 -19.81
C TYR A 177 8.40 -2.36 -19.84
N ARG A 178 9.37 -1.57 -20.29
CA ARG A 178 10.80 -1.87 -20.12
C ARG A 178 11.18 -1.71 -18.65
N LEU A 179 12.25 -2.41 -18.25
CA LEU A 179 12.79 -2.34 -16.89
C LEU A 179 14.30 -2.11 -16.97
N LEU A 180 14.82 -1.33 -16.02
CA LEU A 180 16.23 -1.22 -15.69
C LEU A 180 16.40 -1.64 -14.23
N GLU A 181 17.05 -2.79 -14.01
CA GLU A 181 17.25 -3.34 -12.67
C GLU A 181 18.45 -2.67 -11.97
N ILE A 182 18.30 -2.28 -10.70
CA ILE A 182 19.45 -2.03 -9.82
C ILE A 182 19.59 -3.17 -8.82
N PHE A 183 20.77 -3.73 -8.67
CA PHE A 183 21.01 -4.82 -7.72
C PHE A 183 22.30 -4.60 -6.95
N GLY A 184 22.43 -5.24 -5.79
CA GLY A 184 23.59 -5.06 -4.91
C GLY A 184 23.30 -5.55 -3.49
N ASN A 185 24.36 -5.66 -2.70
CA ASN A 185 24.31 -6.21 -1.34
C ASN A 185 23.36 -5.43 -0.41
N THR A 186 22.95 -6.05 0.70
CA THR A 186 22.13 -5.39 1.73
C THR A 186 22.81 -4.11 2.24
N GLY A 187 22.06 -3.02 2.35
CA GLY A 187 22.57 -1.73 2.83
C GLY A 187 23.33 -0.91 1.78
N CYS A 188 23.39 -1.30 0.51
CA CYS A 188 24.04 -0.51 -0.54
C CYS A 188 23.22 0.71 -1.03
N GLY A 189 22.10 1.06 -0.39
CA GLY A 189 21.35 2.28 -0.70
C GLY A 189 20.40 2.21 -1.91
N LYS A 190 20.01 1.01 -2.37
CA LYS A 190 19.06 0.84 -3.50
C LYS A 190 17.76 1.63 -3.30
N SER A 191 17.10 1.45 -2.16
CA SER A 191 15.81 2.11 -1.89
C SER A 191 15.97 3.64 -1.80
N GLU A 192 17.11 4.15 -1.31
CA GLU A 192 17.41 5.59 -1.33
C GLU A 192 17.64 6.12 -2.75
N ILE A 193 18.32 5.35 -3.59
CA ILE A 193 18.52 5.66 -5.01
C ILE A 193 17.16 5.69 -5.73
N LEU A 194 16.31 4.68 -5.56
CA LEU A 194 14.98 4.62 -6.16
C LEU A 194 14.15 5.84 -5.75
N LYS A 195 14.14 6.18 -4.46
CA LYS A 195 13.43 7.35 -3.94
C LYS A 195 13.89 8.64 -4.61
N LYS A 196 15.19 8.88 -4.70
CA LYS A 196 15.75 10.08 -5.35
C LYS A 196 15.50 10.09 -6.86
N ALA A 197 15.73 8.97 -7.55
CA ALA A 197 15.49 8.84 -8.98
C ALA A 197 14.02 9.04 -9.37
N SER A 198 13.07 8.73 -8.47
CA SER A 198 11.64 8.93 -8.70
C SER A 198 11.23 10.40 -8.89
N GLU A 199 12.12 11.34 -8.60
CA GLU A 199 11.92 12.76 -8.91
C GLU A 199 11.98 13.05 -10.41
N GLU A 200 12.77 12.28 -11.17
CA GLU A 200 13.08 12.53 -12.58
C GLU A 200 12.61 11.42 -13.52
N ILE A 201 12.65 10.16 -13.09
CA ILE A 201 12.35 8.99 -13.93
C ILE A 201 11.29 8.06 -13.29
N PRO A 202 10.56 7.25 -14.08
CA PRO A 202 9.63 6.26 -13.54
C PRO A 202 10.36 5.19 -12.73
N VAL A 203 9.82 4.89 -11.54
CA VAL A 203 10.38 3.95 -10.58
C VAL A 203 9.30 2.98 -10.10
N ILE A 204 9.69 1.71 -9.93
CA ILE A 204 8.94 0.72 -9.16
C ILE A 204 9.81 0.37 -7.94
N ASP A 205 9.26 0.50 -6.74
CA ASP A 205 9.88 0.15 -5.47
C ASP A 205 9.07 -0.99 -4.84
N LEU A 206 9.53 -2.21 -5.08
CA LEU A 206 8.97 -3.46 -4.59
C LEU A 206 9.01 -3.54 -3.06
N GLU A 207 10.12 -3.14 -2.42
CA GLU A 207 10.31 -3.14 -0.98
C GLU A 207 9.34 -2.17 -0.31
N TYR A 208 9.12 -0.99 -0.88
CA TYR A 208 8.14 -0.01 -0.42
C TYR A 208 6.71 -0.50 -0.63
N ALA A 209 6.41 -1.13 -1.77
CA ALA A 209 5.10 -1.73 -2.01
C ALA A 209 4.77 -2.85 -1.00
N ALA A 210 5.78 -3.61 -0.58
CA ALA A 210 5.68 -4.66 0.43
C ALA A 210 5.81 -4.13 1.87
N ARG A 211 6.30 -2.90 2.04
CA ARG A 211 6.75 -2.31 3.32
C ARG A 211 7.71 -3.26 4.04
N HIS A 212 8.69 -3.75 3.29
CA HIS A 212 9.61 -4.78 3.74
C HIS A 212 10.92 -4.80 2.93
N PHE A 213 12.08 -4.68 3.59
CA PHE A 213 13.41 -4.69 2.94
C PHE A 213 13.93 -6.08 2.53
N SER A 214 13.07 -6.94 1.96
CA SER A 214 13.42 -8.29 1.46
C SER A 214 14.36 -9.16 2.30
N SER A 215 14.44 -8.91 3.61
CA SER A 215 15.36 -9.56 4.53
C SER A 215 14.59 -10.18 5.70
N LEU A 216 15.20 -11.12 6.42
CA LEU A 216 14.51 -11.76 7.55
C LEU A 216 14.00 -10.76 8.61
N LEU A 217 14.68 -9.62 8.71
CA LEU A 217 14.41 -8.53 9.65
C LEU A 217 13.73 -7.34 8.96
N GLY A 218 13.41 -7.44 7.68
CA GLY A 218 13.11 -6.32 6.79
C GLY A 218 11.81 -5.56 7.08
N HIS A 219 10.97 -6.06 7.98
CA HIS A 219 9.77 -5.37 8.44
C HIS A 219 10.05 -4.32 9.53
N ILE A 220 11.15 -4.46 10.29
CA ILE A 220 11.47 -3.57 11.43
C ILE A 220 11.50 -2.10 11.00
N PRO A 221 12.19 -1.72 9.91
CA PRO A 221 12.30 -0.29 9.58
C PRO A 221 10.98 0.37 9.21
N TYR A 222 10.08 -0.36 8.54
CA TYR A 222 8.75 0.14 8.23
C TYR A 222 7.88 0.26 9.48
N GLN A 223 8.00 -0.68 10.42
CA GLN A 223 7.32 -0.62 11.71
C GLN A 223 7.77 0.60 12.53
N LEU A 224 9.08 0.85 12.64
CA LEU A 224 9.62 2.01 13.35
C LEU A 224 9.16 3.33 12.74
N LYS A 225 9.06 3.38 11.40
CA LYS A 225 8.55 4.54 10.65
C LYS A 225 7.02 4.68 10.70
N GLY A 226 6.31 3.83 11.45
CA GLY A 226 4.85 3.90 11.63
C GLY A 226 4.04 3.45 10.41
N TYR A 227 4.64 2.73 9.48
CA TYR A 227 3.92 2.24 8.30
C TYR A 227 2.98 1.08 8.67
N PRO A 228 1.74 1.03 8.13
CA PRO A 228 0.86 -0.10 8.38
C PRO A 228 1.41 -1.38 7.76
N LYS A 229 1.18 -2.52 8.39
CA LYS A 229 1.59 -3.82 7.82
C LYS A 229 0.81 -4.12 6.53
N ILE A 230 1.47 -4.64 5.50
CA ILE A 230 0.79 -5.22 4.34
C ILE A 230 0.17 -6.56 4.74
N LEU A 231 -1.14 -6.71 4.57
CA LEU A 231 -1.88 -7.85 5.12
C LEU A 231 -1.90 -9.07 4.19
N ASN A 232 -1.88 -8.85 2.87
CA ASN A 232 -2.02 -9.91 1.89
C ASN A 232 -1.47 -9.50 0.51
N GLN A 233 -1.36 -10.49 -0.38
CA GLN A 233 -0.88 -10.35 -1.76
C GLN A 233 -1.66 -9.30 -2.57
N SER A 234 -2.97 -9.19 -2.38
CA SER A 234 -3.80 -8.21 -3.09
C SER A 234 -3.40 -6.78 -2.74
N VAL A 235 -3.09 -6.49 -1.47
CA VAL A 235 -2.62 -5.15 -1.05
C VAL A 235 -1.26 -4.84 -1.66
N PHE A 236 -0.33 -5.79 -1.67
CA PHE A 236 0.98 -5.62 -2.31
C PHE A 236 0.84 -5.29 -3.80
N GLU A 237 0.03 -6.06 -4.54
CA GLU A 237 -0.25 -5.80 -5.95
C GLU A 237 -0.94 -4.45 -6.16
N ASN A 238 -1.81 -4.02 -5.24
CA ASN A 238 -2.42 -2.71 -5.32
C ASN A 238 -1.38 -1.59 -5.25
N ASN A 239 -0.44 -1.71 -4.33
CA ASN A 239 0.64 -0.74 -4.14
C ASN A 239 1.55 -0.69 -5.36
N LEU A 240 1.90 -1.85 -5.93
CA LEU A 240 2.66 -1.93 -7.19
C LEU A 240 1.91 -1.28 -8.36
N PHE A 241 0.64 -1.64 -8.54
CA PHE A 241 -0.17 -1.06 -9.61
C PHE A 241 -0.28 0.46 -9.44
N SER A 242 -0.40 0.95 -8.20
CA SER A 242 -0.43 2.38 -7.92
C SER A 242 0.84 3.09 -8.39
N GLN A 243 2.01 2.56 -8.03
CA GLN A 243 3.32 3.12 -8.43
C GLN A 243 3.51 3.15 -9.95
N ILE A 244 2.93 2.18 -10.67
CA ILE A 244 3.05 2.06 -12.12
C ILE A 244 2.03 2.95 -12.83
N TYR A 245 0.76 2.84 -12.47
CA TYR A 245 -0.34 3.46 -13.21
C TYR A 245 -0.46 4.96 -12.96
N PHE A 246 -0.15 5.42 -11.74
CA PHE A 246 -0.21 6.82 -11.33
C PHE A 246 1.19 7.47 -11.27
N ASN A 247 2.17 6.89 -11.95
CA ASN A 247 3.51 7.44 -11.97
C ASN A 247 3.53 8.81 -12.69
N LYS A 248 3.95 9.86 -11.99
CA LYS A 248 4.00 11.23 -12.53
C LYS A 248 4.98 11.41 -13.69
N ASN A 249 5.99 10.54 -13.80
CA ASN A 249 7.04 10.61 -14.82
C ASN A 249 6.66 9.86 -16.11
N ILE A 250 5.44 9.32 -16.20
CA ILE A 250 4.93 8.69 -17.42
C ILE A 250 4.17 9.72 -18.25
N ASN A 251 4.71 10.02 -19.43
CA ASN A 251 3.93 10.68 -20.49
C ASN A 251 3.25 9.60 -21.35
N ASN A 252 1.92 9.65 -21.47
CA ASN A 252 1.12 8.72 -22.28
C ASN A 252 1.45 8.80 -23.79
N GLU A 253 2.13 9.84 -24.25
CA GLU A 253 2.60 9.96 -25.64
C GLU A 253 3.82 9.07 -25.90
N ASN A 254 4.60 8.75 -24.87
CA ASN A 254 5.82 7.96 -24.99
C ASN A 254 5.48 6.46 -24.96
N LYS A 255 5.58 5.81 -26.11
CA LYS A 255 5.30 4.36 -26.25
C LYS A 255 6.36 3.45 -25.64
N ASN A 256 7.52 3.99 -25.21
CA ASN A 256 8.68 3.19 -24.79
C ASN A 256 9.12 3.44 -23.33
N ILE A 257 8.16 3.47 -22.41
CA ILE A 257 8.38 3.73 -20.98
C ILE A 257 9.28 2.64 -20.37
N CYS A 258 10.31 3.07 -19.66
CA CYS A 258 11.20 2.23 -18.86
C CYS A 258 11.06 2.58 -17.38
N PHE A 259 10.97 1.58 -16.50
CA PHE A 259 11.01 1.79 -15.06
C PHE A 259 12.35 1.35 -14.47
N LEU A 260 12.94 2.21 -13.64
CA LEU A 260 13.99 1.79 -12.72
C LEU A 260 13.35 0.96 -11.60
N ILE A 261 13.93 -0.19 -11.28
CA ILE A 261 13.39 -1.14 -10.30
C ILE A 261 14.51 -1.82 -9.53
N GLU A 262 14.32 -2.12 -8.26
CA GLU A 262 15.27 -2.92 -7.51
C GLU A 262 15.18 -4.42 -7.85
N GLY A 263 16.34 -5.03 -7.86
CA GLY A 263 16.53 -6.43 -8.18
C GLY A 263 16.32 -7.32 -6.98
N GLU A 264 15.12 -7.90 -6.86
CA GLU A 264 14.78 -8.84 -5.79
C GLU A 264 14.69 -10.29 -6.24
N SER A 265 14.65 -11.19 -5.25
CA SER A 265 14.27 -12.59 -5.50
C SER A 265 12.79 -12.67 -5.93
N ARG A 266 12.29 -13.87 -6.24
CA ARG A 266 10.87 -14.09 -6.57
C ARG A 266 9.90 -13.54 -5.52
N ARG A 267 10.36 -13.37 -4.28
CA ARG A 267 9.60 -12.91 -3.12
C ARG A 267 10.21 -11.66 -2.49
N VAL A 268 9.34 -10.79 -2.00
CA VAL A 268 9.65 -9.62 -1.17
C VAL A 268 8.89 -9.78 0.15
N GLY A 269 9.60 -10.20 1.20
CA GLY A 269 8.99 -10.68 2.43
C GLY A 269 8.04 -11.86 2.17
N ASP A 270 6.77 -11.70 2.54
CA ASP A 270 5.74 -12.73 2.36
C ASP A 270 5.06 -12.69 0.98
N PHE A 271 5.36 -11.69 0.15
CA PHE A 271 4.65 -11.46 -1.11
C PHE A 271 5.42 -11.96 -2.32
N ASN A 272 4.67 -12.44 -3.30
CA ASN A 272 5.18 -12.90 -4.57
C ASN A 272 5.13 -11.74 -5.58
N ILE A 273 6.26 -11.43 -6.23
CA ILE A 273 6.27 -10.50 -7.38
C ILE A 273 5.33 -11.05 -8.47
N PRO A 274 4.45 -10.26 -9.10
CA PRO A 274 3.62 -10.75 -10.21
C PRO A 274 4.46 -11.45 -11.29
N LEU A 275 3.98 -12.59 -11.81
CA LEU A 275 4.81 -13.47 -12.65
C LEU A 275 5.31 -12.77 -13.91
N ALA A 276 4.45 -12.00 -14.58
CA ALA A 276 4.83 -11.23 -15.78
C ALA A 276 5.93 -10.20 -15.48
N LEU A 277 5.79 -9.47 -14.36
CA LEU A 277 6.80 -8.51 -13.89
C LEU A 277 8.12 -9.21 -13.55
N PHE A 278 8.07 -10.34 -12.83
CA PHE A 278 9.25 -11.09 -12.47
C PHE A 278 9.99 -11.65 -13.68
N LYS A 279 9.28 -12.24 -14.65
CA LYS A 279 9.89 -12.71 -15.91
C LYS A 279 10.58 -11.57 -16.66
N LYS A 280 9.93 -10.40 -16.73
CA LYS A 280 10.52 -9.21 -17.37
C LYS A 280 11.77 -8.74 -16.63
N LEU A 281 11.74 -8.74 -15.29
CA LEU A 281 12.87 -8.39 -14.44
C LEU A 281 14.05 -9.34 -14.66
N GLN A 282 13.81 -10.64 -14.82
CA GLN A 282 14.88 -11.63 -15.09
C GLN A 282 15.64 -11.35 -16.39
N THR A 283 15.00 -10.77 -17.40
CA THR A 283 15.63 -10.42 -18.68
C THR A 283 16.07 -8.96 -18.78
N ALA A 284 15.77 -8.14 -17.77
CA ALA A 284 16.06 -6.72 -17.79
C ALA A 284 17.57 -6.43 -17.76
N PRO A 285 18.06 -5.39 -18.48
CA PRO A 285 19.38 -4.84 -18.25
C PRO A 285 19.53 -4.41 -16.79
N CYS A 286 20.75 -4.47 -16.26
CA CYS A 286 20.99 -4.21 -14.85
C CYS A 286 22.22 -3.32 -14.58
N ILE A 287 22.17 -2.61 -13.46
CA ILE A 287 23.26 -1.82 -12.90
C ILE A 287 23.59 -2.40 -11.53
N GLN A 288 24.88 -2.66 -11.28
CA GLN A 288 25.35 -3.12 -9.98
C GLN A 288 25.64 -1.91 -9.10
N ILE A 289 25.04 -1.88 -7.91
CA ILE A 289 25.32 -0.88 -6.89
C ILE A 289 26.30 -1.47 -5.88
N VAL A 290 27.44 -0.78 -5.73
CA VAL A 290 28.48 -1.11 -4.74
C VAL A 290 28.54 -0.01 -3.68
N CYS A 291 29.01 -0.36 -2.50
CA CYS A 291 29.10 0.58 -1.38
C CYS A 291 30.12 0.09 -0.35
N SER A 292 30.84 1.03 0.26
CA SER A 292 31.76 0.74 1.35
C SER A 292 31.03 0.09 2.53
N LEU A 293 31.73 -0.79 3.25
CA LEU A 293 31.17 -1.43 4.45
C LEU A 293 30.73 -0.39 5.49
N GLU A 294 31.51 0.68 5.67
CA GLU A 294 31.20 1.77 6.61
C GLU A 294 29.85 2.41 6.29
N ASN A 295 29.61 2.79 5.03
CA ASN A 295 28.35 3.39 4.64
C ASN A 295 27.18 2.41 4.71
N ARG A 296 27.41 1.12 4.42
CA ARG A 296 26.40 0.07 4.62
C ARG A 296 26.00 -0.06 6.09
N ILE A 297 26.97 -0.04 7.00
CA ILE A 297 26.71 -0.06 8.46
C ILE A 297 25.90 1.16 8.86
N LYS A 298 26.35 2.37 8.50
CA LYS A 298 25.65 3.63 8.84
C LYS A 298 24.19 3.62 8.39
N ARG A 299 23.92 3.18 7.14
CA ARG A 299 22.56 3.07 6.61
C ARG A 299 21.70 2.07 7.37
N ILE A 300 22.21 0.85 7.56
CA ILE A 300 21.44 -0.20 8.25
C ILE A 300 21.19 0.20 9.70
N VAL A 301 22.16 0.83 10.37
CA VAL A 301 21.97 1.32 11.74
C VAL A 301 20.83 2.35 11.78
N ASN A 302 20.86 3.32 10.88
CA ASN A 302 19.82 4.34 10.78
C ASN A 302 18.43 3.73 10.49
N ASP A 303 18.33 2.79 9.55
CA ASP A 303 17.04 2.20 9.17
C ASP A 303 16.47 1.25 10.22
N TYR A 304 17.30 0.41 10.85
CA TYR A 304 16.83 -0.68 11.71
C TYR A 304 16.80 -0.32 13.20
N PHE A 305 17.54 0.69 13.64
CA PHE A 305 17.57 1.09 15.04
C PHE A 305 16.98 2.47 15.29
N GLY A 306 16.92 3.34 14.28
CA GLY A 306 16.50 4.73 14.45
C GLY A 306 17.52 5.54 15.25
N SER A 307 17.35 6.87 15.27
CA SER A 307 18.25 7.77 16.00
C SER A 307 18.15 7.61 17.52
N ASP A 308 17.02 7.14 18.03
CA ASP A 308 16.74 6.89 19.44
C ASP A 308 17.01 5.44 19.87
N LEU A 309 17.53 4.61 18.96
CA LEU A 309 17.77 3.17 19.18
C LEU A 309 16.51 2.37 19.53
N SER A 310 15.31 2.88 19.20
CA SER A 310 14.03 2.21 19.40
C SER A 310 13.94 0.83 18.74
N GLY A 311 14.74 0.58 17.70
CA GLY A 311 14.79 -0.73 17.03
C GLY A 311 15.54 -1.84 17.76
N ILE A 312 16.26 -1.55 18.86
CA ILE A 312 16.98 -2.59 19.64
C ILE A 312 16.01 -3.64 20.19
N GLU A 313 14.91 -3.20 20.82
CA GLU A 313 13.97 -4.12 21.47
C GLU A 313 13.27 -5.06 20.47
N PRO A 314 12.69 -4.57 19.35
CA PRO A 314 12.19 -5.43 18.28
C PRO A 314 13.25 -6.40 17.73
N MET A 315 14.49 -5.94 17.57
CA MET A 315 15.59 -6.76 17.07
C MET A 315 15.92 -7.91 18.03
N ILE A 316 16.08 -7.63 19.32
CA ILE A 316 16.32 -8.66 20.35
C ILE A 316 15.19 -9.67 20.37
N LYS A 317 13.94 -9.19 20.34
CA LYS A 317 12.75 -10.05 20.33
C LYS A 317 12.80 -11.06 19.19
N ILE A 318 13.06 -10.60 17.96
CA ILE A 318 13.12 -11.48 16.79
C ILE A 318 14.33 -12.43 16.85
N MET A 319 15.48 -11.95 17.31
CA MET A 319 16.69 -12.76 17.48
C MET A 319 16.49 -13.90 18.48
N LYS A 320 15.69 -13.68 19.54
CA LYS A 320 15.30 -14.69 20.53
C LYS A 320 14.20 -15.62 20.00
N GLU A 321 13.13 -15.08 19.41
CA GLU A 321 12.03 -15.88 18.82
C GLU A 321 12.51 -16.83 17.71
N LYS A 322 13.51 -16.40 16.92
CA LYS A 322 14.10 -17.19 15.83
C LYS A 322 15.50 -17.75 16.18
N GLU A 323 15.79 -17.95 17.46
CA GLU A 323 17.10 -18.39 17.95
C GLU A 323 17.63 -19.63 17.20
N LYS A 324 16.82 -20.69 17.10
CA LYS A 324 17.21 -21.93 16.41
C LYS A 324 17.65 -21.66 14.96
N TYR A 325 16.91 -20.81 14.25
CA TYR A 325 17.23 -20.44 12.87
C TYR A 325 18.56 -19.68 12.81
N PHE A 326 18.76 -18.65 13.64
CA PHE A 326 19.99 -17.88 13.61
C PHE A 326 21.20 -18.71 14.03
N LYS A 327 21.09 -19.56 15.06
CA LYS A 327 22.16 -20.47 15.50
C LYS A 327 22.60 -21.42 14.39
N GLN A 328 21.67 -21.93 13.57
CA GLN A 328 22.01 -22.76 12.40
C GLN A 328 22.77 -22.00 11.31
N GLN A 329 22.55 -20.69 11.17
CA GLN A 329 23.15 -19.88 10.11
C GLN A 329 24.45 -19.19 10.55
N LEU A 330 24.60 -18.89 11.84
CA LEU A 330 25.67 -18.07 12.40
C LEU A 330 26.55 -18.79 13.44
N SER A 331 26.17 -19.98 13.91
CA SER A 331 26.66 -20.65 15.14
C SER A 331 26.13 -20.06 16.45
N ASN A 332 26.16 -20.87 17.51
CA ASN A 332 25.77 -20.48 18.87
C ASN A 332 26.57 -19.28 19.36
N ARG A 333 27.91 -19.33 19.24
CA ARG A 333 28.82 -18.28 19.73
C ARG A 333 28.54 -16.91 19.10
N ILE A 334 28.27 -16.85 17.79
CA ILE A 334 27.98 -15.58 17.13
C ILE A 334 26.60 -15.08 17.53
N HIS A 335 25.60 -15.95 17.60
CA HIS A 335 24.26 -15.56 18.04
C HIS A 335 24.26 -14.98 19.46
N ASP A 336 24.93 -15.63 20.41
CA ASP A 336 25.02 -15.15 21.79
C ASP A 336 25.78 -13.80 21.85
N LYS A 337 26.85 -13.63 21.05
CA LYS A 337 27.56 -12.34 20.91
C LYS A 337 26.65 -11.24 20.35
N LEU A 338 25.82 -11.54 19.36
CA LEU A 338 24.89 -10.56 18.76
C LEU A 338 23.85 -10.08 19.77
N ILE A 339 23.29 -10.99 20.59
CA ILE A 339 22.39 -10.62 21.69
C ILE A 339 23.09 -9.70 22.68
N TYR A 340 24.30 -10.07 23.12
CA TYR A 340 25.10 -9.24 24.02
C TYR A 340 25.36 -7.83 23.45
N LEU A 341 25.70 -7.71 22.16
CA LEU A 341 25.93 -6.41 21.53
C LEU A 341 24.66 -5.53 21.53
N LEU A 342 23.50 -6.12 21.25
CA LEU A 342 22.22 -5.40 21.30
C LEU A 342 21.88 -4.94 22.72
N GLU A 343 22.04 -5.80 23.72
CA GLU A 343 21.77 -5.48 25.14
C GLU A 343 22.70 -4.38 25.66
N ASN A 344 23.90 -4.23 25.07
CA ASN A 344 24.87 -3.17 25.39
C ASN A 344 24.85 -1.99 24.40
N LYS A 345 23.81 -1.86 23.56
CA LYS A 345 23.64 -0.77 22.59
C LYS A 345 24.78 -0.63 21.56
N ARG A 346 25.57 -1.67 21.32
CA ARG A 346 26.66 -1.72 20.33
C ARG A 346 26.13 -2.12 18.94
N VAL A 347 25.23 -1.30 18.41
CA VAL A 347 24.47 -1.62 17.17
C VAL A 347 25.31 -1.62 15.89
N GLU A 348 26.40 -0.84 15.85
CA GLU A 348 27.32 -0.81 14.70
C GLU A 348 28.06 -2.14 14.54
N GLU A 349 28.64 -2.65 15.63
CA GLU A 349 29.32 -3.95 15.63
C GLU A 349 28.36 -5.11 15.39
N PHE A 350 27.15 -5.05 15.96
CA PHE A 350 26.10 -6.00 15.64
C PHE A 350 25.84 -6.02 14.12
N THR A 351 25.69 -4.84 13.53
CA THR A 351 25.40 -4.67 12.10
C THR A 351 26.53 -5.18 11.23
N GLU A 352 27.78 -4.86 11.56
CA GLU A 352 28.95 -5.33 10.84
C GLU A 352 29.03 -6.86 10.81
N ILE A 353 28.84 -7.51 11.97
CA ILE A 353 28.84 -8.98 12.06
C ILE A 353 27.69 -9.56 11.23
N MET A 354 26.49 -8.97 11.30
CA MET A 354 25.35 -9.44 10.49
C MET A 354 25.61 -9.31 8.98
N ILE A 355 26.24 -8.22 8.54
CA ILE A 355 26.65 -8.04 7.14
C ILE A 355 27.61 -9.17 6.73
N LYS A 356 28.74 -9.29 7.43
CA LYS A 356 29.84 -10.19 7.06
C LYS A 356 29.50 -11.66 7.21
N ASN A 357 28.81 -12.03 8.30
CA ASN A 357 28.62 -13.42 8.67
C ASN A 357 27.28 -14.00 8.18
N TYR A 358 26.30 -13.17 7.86
CA TYR A 358 24.96 -13.62 7.43
C TYR A 358 24.60 -13.14 6.02
N TYR A 359 24.54 -11.83 5.78
CA TYR A 359 23.99 -11.29 4.54
C TYR A 359 24.91 -11.50 3.34
N ASP A 360 26.18 -11.14 3.45
CA ASP A 360 27.12 -11.22 2.31
C ASP A 360 27.42 -12.68 1.94
N LYS A 361 27.42 -13.61 2.90
CA LYS A 361 27.53 -15.06 2.63
C LYS A 361 26.35 -15.64 1.84
N LYS A 362 25.17 -15.04 1.98
CA LYS A 362 23.95 -15.47 1.30
C LYS A 362 23.75 -14.77 -0.04
N TYR A 363 24.51 -13.73 -0.31
CA TYR A 363 24.45 -13.02 -1.57
C TYR A 363 24.94 -13.95 -2.68
N LYS A 364 24.05 -14.29 -3.60
CA LYS A 364 24.36 -15.10 -4.78
C LYS A 364 24.52 -14.16 -5.96
N ASP A 365 25.60 -14.35 -6.71
CA ASP A 365 25.74 -13.73 -8.02
C ASP A 365 24.55 -14.14 -8.90
N LYS A 366 23.85 -13.15 -9.47
CA LYS A 366 22.71 -13.37 -10.37
C LYS A 366 23.15 -13.80 -11.78
N GLY A 367 24.46 -13.83 -12.06
CA GLY A 367 25.01 -14.22 -13.36
C GLY A 367 24.71 -13.24 -14.48
N LYS A 368 24.12 -12.07 -14.17
CA LYS A 368 23.88 -11.00 -15.13
C LYS A 368 25.12 -10.11 -15.20
N LYS A 369 25.60 -9.85 -16.41
CA LYS A 369 26.66 -8.86 -16.63
C LYS A 369 26.05 -7.46 -16.52
N PRO A 370 26.46 -6.63 -15.55
CA PRO A 370 25.90 -5.29 -15.40
C PRO A 370 26.35 -4.38 -16.55
N LEU A 371 25.48 -3.44 -16.94
CA LEU A 371 25.83 -2.35 -17.86
C LEU A 371 26.89 -1.43 -17.25
N SER A 372 26.80 -1.21 -15.94
CA SER A 372 27.76 -0.41 -15.17
C SER A 372 27.77 -0.85 -13.70
N VAL A 373 28.88 -0.56 -13.02
CA VAL A 373 29.04 -0.73 -11.58
C VAL A 373 29.18 0.66 -10.96
N ILE A 374 28.22 1.05 -10.13
CA ILE A 374 28.12 2.42 -9.58
C ILE A 374 28.27 2.37 -8.06
N SER A 375 29.15 3.22 -7.52
CA SER A 375 29.28 3.38 -6.07
C SER A 375 28.19 4.29 -5.51
N SER A 376 27.48 3.82 -4.50
CA SER A 376 26.51 4.62 -3.74
C SER A 376 27.12 5.31 -2.53
N ASP A 377 28.44 5.33 -2.38
CA ASP A 377 29.09 6.09 -1.29
C ASP A 377 28.78 7.59 -1.37
N ASN A 378 28.62 8.12 -2.59
CA ASN A 378 27.94 9.40 -2.83
C ASN A 378 26.63 9.15 -3.58
N LEU A 379 25.51 9.19 -2.85
CA LEU A 379 24.18 8.93 -3.40
C LEU A 379 23.80 9.89 -4.54
N ASN A 380 24.20 11.15 -4.48
CA ASN A 380 23.82 12.13 -5.51
C ASN A 380 24.54 11.85 -6.82
N ASN A 381 25.82 11.47 -6.76
CA ASN A 381 26.57 11.06 -7.94
C ASN A 381 26.01 9.77 -8.52
N ALA A 382 25.72 8.78 -7.66
CA ALA A 382 25.13 7.51 -8.09
C ALA A 382 23.80 7.71 -8.85
N VAL A 383 22.91 8.57 -8.33
CA VAL A 383 21.63 8.88 -8.99
C VAL A 383 21.85 9.57 -10.33
N LYS A 384 22.76 10.54 -10.42
CA LYS A 384 23.10 11.22 -11.69
C LYS A 384 23.61 10.24 -12.75
N GLU A 385 24.51 9.34 -12.37
CA GLU A 385 25.04 8.32 -13.28
C GLU A 385 23.95 7.34 -13.74
N ILE A 386 23.05 6.92 -12.84
CA ILE A 386 21.92 6.05 -13.19
C ILE A 386 20.96 6.75 -14.16
N ILE A 387 20.64 8.03 -13.92
CA ILE A 387 19.78 8.82 -14.82
C ILE A 387 20.45 9.01 -16.19
N HIS A 388 21.77 9.22 -16.21
CA HIS A 388 22.52 9.29 -17.46
C HIS A 388 22.44 7.97 -18.24
N ILE A 389 22.65 6.82 -17.58
CA ILE A 389 22.48 5.51 -18.24
C ILE A 389 21.03 5.32 -18.71
N TYR A 390 20.05 5.63 -17.87
CA TYR A 390 18.63 5.54 -18.18
C TYR A 390 18.26 6.33 -19.44
N SER A 391 18.80 7.54 -19.60
CA SER A 391 18.52 8.42 -20.74
C SER A 391 19.10 7.92 -22.06
N ASN A 392 20.06 6.99 -22.02
CA ASN A 392 20.72 6.41 -23.19
C ASN A 392 20.18 5.02 -23.57
N LEU A 393 19.09 4.55 -22.93
CA LEU A 393 18.43 3.24 -23.18
C LEU A 393 17.19 3.32 -24.06
#